data_AF-A0A382UIW4-F1
#
_entry.id   AF-A0A382UIW4-F1
#
_cell.length_a   1.000
_cell.length_b   1.000
_cell.length_c   1.000
_cell.angle_alpha   90.00
_cell.angle_beta   90.00
_cell.angle_gamma   90.00
#
_symmetry.space_group_name_H-M   'P 1'
#
loop_
_entity.id
_entity.type
_entity.pdbx_description
1 polymer ?
#
loop_
_entity_poly.entity_id
_entity_poly.type
_entity_poly.pdbx_seq_one_letter_code
_entity_poly.pdbx_strand_id
1 'polypeptide(L)'
;VIPVEKLSSSISDTAYIKNQVIKLAQKNGLDEPCYKKMLDYTISNLESRSLGEKYYGYHNIDHLLEIPLGTLLVGNSRQISKLSHDDLRYLFVSAIFHDFEPDKIIDKPSEDNVLKNLVLDAKIKDMITESKIDFEIIKVLILRTTYPWSGKSKETGEKYIQKCFESSEITRNNPEKQEHFLWLGWLLSIIDRMISYTLGDFSKAMHIAKMNSHALGWHPEVLVQRSVTYFDDLTKNEFKMSNLVLECLPKEMKENFMNNVQMFAKLREREIKIQ
;
A
#
# COMPACT_ATOMS: atom_id res chain seq x y z
N VAL A 1 -14.59 -17.16 -6.79
CA VAL A 1 -13.14 -17.45 -6.78
C VAL A 1 -12.57 -16.78 -8.02
N ILE A 2 -11.69 -15.79 -7.86
CA ILE A 2 -11.07 -15.10 -9.00
C ILE A 2 -9.93 -16.00 -9.47
N PRO A 3 -9.89 -16.45 -10.74
CA PRO A 3 -8.75 -17.19 -11.26
C PRO A 3 -7.55 -16.23 -11.38
N VAL A 4 -6.50 -16.49 -10.61
CA VAL A 4 -5.22 -15.76 -10.64
C VAL A 4 -4.41 -16.10 -11.90
N GLU A 5 -4.83 -17.14 -12.65
CA GLU A 5 -4.21 -17.65 -13.89
C GLU A 5 -4.15 -16.67 -15.08
N LYS A 6 -4.55 -15.41 -14.93
CA LYS A 6 -4.45 -14.38 -15.98
C LYS A 6 -3.55 -13.19 -15.68
N LEU A 7 -2.77 -13.21 -14.60
CA LEU A 7 -1.74 -12.19 -14.32
C LEU A 7 -0.44 -12.38 -15.15
N SER A 8 -0.52 -12.99 -16.34
CA SER A 8 0.67 -13.39 -17.11
C SER A 8 0.62 -13.19 -18.62
N SER A 9 -0.29 -12.37 -19.18
CA SER A 9 -0.19 -12.09 -20.64
C SER A 9 -0.81 -10.76 -21.13
N SER A 10 0.08 -9.87 -21.55
CA SER A 10 0.05 -9.00 -22.75
C SER A 10 -1.12 -8.04 -23.06
N ILE A 11 -2.14 -7.94 -22.20
CA ILE A 11 -2.95 -6.72 -22.06
C ILE A 11 -2.42 -6.07 -20.80
N SER A 12 -1.74 -4.92 -20.92
CA SER A 12 -1.17 -4.12 -19.81
C SER A 12 -1.75 -4.53 -18.46
N ASP A 13 -0.95 -5.21 -17.63
CA ASP A 13 -1.38 -5.76 -16.32
C ASP A 13 -2.13 -4.68 -15.50
N THR A 14 -1.74 -3.41 -15.67
CA THR A 14 -2.41 -2.20 -15.20
C THR A 14 -3.92 -2.16 -15.50
N ALA A 15 -4.35 -2.33 -16.75
CA ALA A 15 -5.76 -2.23 -17.14
C ALA A 15 -6.59 -3.38 -16.53
N TYR A 16 -6.00 -4.56 -16.43
CA TYR A 16 -6.61 -5.70 -15.75
C TYR A 16 -6.80 -5.43 -14.25
N ILE A 17 -5.72 -5.04 -13.55
CA ILE A 17 -5.77 -4.76 -12.10
C ILE A 17 -6.75 -3.63 -11.81
N LYS A 18 -6.73 -2.53 -12.59
CA LYS A 18 -7.69 -1.43 -12.48
C LYS A 18 -9.14 -1.91 -12.54
N ASN A 19 -9.47 -2.77 -13.49
CA ASN A 19 -10.82 -3.33 -13.62
C ASN A 19 -11.20 -4.21 -12.41
N GLN A 20 -10.24 -4.97 -11.86
CA GLN A 20 -10.47 -5.73 -10.63
C GLN A 20 -10.72 -4.82 -9.43
N VAL A 21 -9.95 -3.73 -9.29
CA VAL A 21 -10.15 -2.72 -8.25
C VAL A 21 -11.56 -2.13 -8.34
N ILE A 22 -11.98 -1.68 -9.52
CA ILE A 22 -13.33 -1.10 -9.71
C ILE A 22 -14.42 -2.12 -9.37
N LYS A 23 -14.29 -3.36 -9.87
CA LYS A 23 -15.27 -4.42 -9.62
C LYS A 23 -15.38 -4.76 -8.13
N LEU A 24 -14.26 -4.85 -7.43
CA LEU A 24 -14.24 -5.13 -6.00
C LEU A 24 -14.72 -3.94 -5.17
N ALA A 25 -14.41 -2.71 -5.56
CA ALA A 25 -14.92 -1.50 -4.93
C ALA A 25 -16.45 -1.49 -4.97
N GLN A 26 -17.04 -1.69 -6.15
CA GLN A 26 -18.50 -1.79 -6.33
C GLN A 26 -19.11 -2.91 -5.48
N LYS A 27 -18.48 -4.10 -5.46
CA LYS A 27 -18.94 -5.22 -4.65
C LYS A 27 -18.94 -4.90 -3.14
N ASN A 28 -18.00 -4.07 -2.70
CA ASN A 28 -17.88 -3.64 -1.30
C ASN A 28 -18.75 -2.40 -0.98
N GLY A 29 -19.61 -1.95 -1.91
CA GLY A 29 -20.47 -0.78 -1.71
C GLY A 29 -19.75 0.56 -1.87
N LEU A 30 -18.62 0.59 -2.59
CA LEU A 30 -17.90 1.81 -2.96
C LEU A 30 -18.18 2.11 -4.45
N ASP A 31 -19.44 2.30 -4.80
CA ASP A 31 -19.92 2.48 -6.17
C ASP A 31 -20.16 3.95 -6.54
N GLU A 32 -20.01 4.88 -5.58
CA GLU A 32 -20.12 6.31 -5.85
C GLU A 32 -19.08 6.79 -6.88
N PRO A 33 -19.45 7.70 -7.80
CA PRO A 33 -18.56 8.14 -8.88
C PRO A 33 -17.24 8.76 -8.40
N CYS A 34 -17.21 9.36 -7.21
CA CYS A 34 -16.00 10.00 -6.65
C CYS A 34 -14.85 9.01 -6.47
N TYR A 35 -15.10 7.77 -6.05
CA TYR A 35 -14.06 6.76 -5.87
C TYR A 35 -13.38 6.38 -7.20
N LYS A 36 -14.18 6.18 -8.25
CA LYS A 36 -13.64 5.92 -9.59
C LYS A 36 -12.89 7.14 -10.13
N LYS A 37 -13.42 8.36 -9.91
CA LYS A 37 -12.73 9.61 -10.30
C LYS A 37 -11.38 9.74 -9.62
N MET A 38 -11.26 9.44 -8.32
CA MET A 38 -9.98 9.48 -7.59
C MET A 38 -8.96 8.53 -8.23
N LEU A 39 -9.36 7.28 -8.48
CA LEU A 39 -8.49 6.29 -9.11
C LEU A 39 -8.07 6.72 -10.52
N ASP A 40 -9.01 7.15 -11.35
CA ASP A 40 -8.74 7.62 -12.71
C ASP A 40 -7.83 8.85 -12.71
N TYR A 41 -8.02 9.78 -11.77
CA TYR A 41 -7.23 10.99 -11.62
C TYR A 41 -5.78 10.68 -11.23
N THR A 42 -5.58 9.79 -10.27
CA THR A 42 -4.23 9.40 -9.83
C THR A 42 -3.47 8.69 -10.96
N ILE A 43 -4.11 7.74 -11.65
CA ILE A 43 -3.51 7.06 -12.80
C ILE A 43 -3.14 8.07 -13.88
N SER A 44 -4.07 8.95 -14.27
CA SER A 44 -3.84 9.94 -15.34
C SER A 44 -2.67 10.88 -15.00
N ASN A 45 -2.53 11.28 -13.74
CA ASN A 45 -1.40 12.12 -13.29
C ASN A 45 -0.07 11.38 -13.45
N LEU A 46 0.03 10.13 -13.00
CA LEU A 46 1.25 9.34 -13.13
C LEU A 46 1.60 9.04 -14.60
N GLU A 47 0.60 8.69 -15.42
CA GLU A 47 0.79 8.45 -16.87
C GLU A 47 1.34 9.70 -17.56
N SER A 48 0.75 10.87 -17.27
CA SER A 48 1.19 12.15 -17.87
C SER A 48 2.64 12.52 -17.54
N ARG A 49 3.19 11.93 -16.48
CA ARG A 49 4.57 12.14 -15.99
C ARG A 49 5.52 11.02 -16.44
N SER A 50 5.08 10.14 -17.34
CA SER A 50 5.83 8.94 -17.78
C SER A 50 6.15 7.94 -16.66
N LEU A 51 5.33 7.91 -15.60
CA LEU A 51 5.46 7.00 -14.46
C LEU A 51 4.65 5.70 -14.63
N GLY A 52 4.20 5.43 -15.86
CA GLY A 52 3.53 4.18 -16.26
C GLY A 52 4.51 3.08 -16.66
N GLU A 53 4.16 2.27 -17.66
CA GLU A 53 4.87 1.02 -18.03
C GLU A 53 6.38 1.14 -18.28
N LYS A 54 6.88 2.33 -18.61
CA LYS A 54 8.31 2.57 -18.90
C LYS A 54 9.12 2.98 -17.68
N TYR A 55 8.48 3.22 -16.54
CA TYR A 55 9.15 3.61 -15.31
C TYR A 55 9.60 2.39 -14.51
N TYR A 56 10.92 2.29 -14.29
CA TYR A 56 11.53 1.16 -13.59
C TYR A 56 11.46 1.26 -12.05
N GLY A 57 11.04 2.41 -11.52
CA GLY A 57 10.88 2.61 -10.08
C GLY A 57 9.75 1.75 -9.51
N TYR A 58 9.89 1.33 -8.25
CA TYR A 58 8.90 0.46 -7.58
C TYR A 58 7.53 1.13 -7.48
N HIS A 59 7.52 2.43 -7.19
CA HIS A 59 6.32 3.20 -6.95
C HIS A 59 5.71 3.71 -8.27
N ASN A 60 5.34 2.76 -9.13
CA ASN A 60 4.75 2.96 -10.45
C ASN A 60 3.22 2.72 -10.42
N ILE A 61 2.57 2.79 -11.58
CA ILE A 61 1.11 2.59 -11.69
C ILE A 61 0.67 1.18 -11.26
N ASP A 62 1.47 0.14 -11.51
CA ASP A 62 1.11 -1.21 -11.09
C ASP A 62 1.06 -1.29 -9.56
N HIS A 63 2.12 -0.85 -8.87
CA HIS A 63 2.13 -0.79 -7.41
C HIS A 63 0.96 0.04 -6.86
N LEU A 64 0.71 1.21 -7.44
CA LEU A 64 -0.43 2.06 -7.09
C LEU A 64 -1.76 1.30 -7.16
N LEU A 65 -1.94 0.40 -8.13
CA LEU A 65 -3.19 -0.37 -8.29
C LEU A 65 -3.24 -1.63 -7.42
N GLU A 66 -2.09 -2.22 -7.13
CA GLU A 66 -1.98 -3.39 -6.26
C GLU A 66 -2.39 -3.07 -4.82
N ILE A 67 -2.10 -1.86 -4.31
CA ILE A 67 -2.45 -1.50 -2.92
C ILE A 67 -3.96 -1.36 -2.70
N PRO A 68 -4.73 -0.61 -3.50
CA PRO A 68 -6.18 -0.58 -3.42
C PRO A 68 -6.82 -1.95 -3.66
N LEU A 69 -6.25 -2.78 -4.54
CA LEU A 69 -6.70 -4.17 -4.72
C LEU A 69 -6.57 -4.97 -3.42
N GLY A 70 -5.38 -4.93 -2.80
CA GLY A 70 -5.11 -5.57 -1.51
C GLY A 70 -6.06 -5.08 -0.42
N THR A 71 -6.25 -3.77 -0.32
CA THR A 71 -7.18 -3.14 0.62
C THR A 71 -8.61 -3.66 0.45
N LEU A 72 -9.11 -3.77 -0.78
CA LEU A 72 -10.46 -4.27 -1.03
C LEU A 72 -10.60 -5.78 -0.76
N LEU A 73 -9.56 -6.57 -1.02
CA LEU A 73 -9.54 -8.00 -0.68
C LEU A 73 -9.57 -8.20 0.83
N VAL A 74 -8.75 -7.45 1.55
CA VAL A 74 -8.67 -7.48 3.01
C VAL A 74 -9.97 -6.97 3.64
N GLY A 75 -10.50 -5.84 3.16
CA GLY A 75 -11.75 -5.26 3.65
C GLY A 75 -13.01 -6.10 3.38
N ASN A 76 -13.01 -6.91 2.32
CA ASN A 76 -14.11 -7.84 2.02
C ASN A 76 -14.06 -9.12 2.90
N SER A 77 -13.01 -9.30 3.70
CA SER A 77 -12.84 -10.49 4.53
C SER A 77 -13.65 -10.41 5.83
N ARG A 78 -14.33 -11.50 6.18
CA ARG A 78 -15.01 -11.64 7.47
C ARG A 78 -14.05 -11.85 8.64
N GLN A 79 -12.76 -12.03 8.37
CA GLN A 79 -11.75 -12.28 9.41
C GLN A 79 -11.45 -11.02 10.24
N ILE A 80 -11.77 -9.82 9.75
CA ILE A 80 -11.53 -8.57 10.45
C ILE A 80 -12.86 -8.03 11.01
N SER A 81 -13.31 -8.58 12.13
CA SER A 81 -14.57 -8.19 12.78
C SER A 81 -14.63 -6.72 13.22
N LYS A 82 -13.47 -6.05 13.36
CA LYS A 82 -13.36 -4.64 13.75
C LYS A 82 -13.47 -3.65 12.59
N LEU A 83 -13.42 -4.11 11.34
CA LEU A 83 -13.41 -3.25 10.17
C LEU A 83 -14.84 -2.96 9.73
N SER A 84 -15.25 -1.70 9.90
CA SER A 84 -16.54 -1.20 9.45
C SER A 84 -16.52 -0.82 7.98
N HIS A 85 -17.70 -0.64 7.38
CA HIS A 85 -17.78 -0.13 6.01
C HIS A 85 -17.16 1.27 5.87
N ASP A 86 -17.27 2.11 6.91
CA ASP A 86 -16.64 3.43 6.92
C ASP A 86 -15.11 3.34 6.92
N ASP A 87 -14.55 2.40 7.69
CA ASP A 87 -13.11 2.15 7.71
C ASP A 87 -12.59 1.74 6.33
N LEU A 88 -13.36 0.94 5.59
CA LEU A 88 -12.99 0.55 4.23
C LEU A 88 -12.94 1.75 3.28
N ARG A 89 -13.82 2.74 3.45
CA ARG A 89 -13.80 3.99 2.67
C ARG A 89 -12.49 4.76 2.92
N TYR A 90 -12.11 4.94 4.19
CA TYR A 90 -10.85 5.60 4.57
C TYR A 90 -9.63 4.84 4.04
N LEU A 91 -9.59 3.51 4.20
CA LEU A 91 -8.50 2.67 3.72
C LEU A 91 -8.39 2.73 2.19
N PHE A 92 -9.51 2.65 1.47
CA PHE A 92 -9.50 2.64 0.01
C PHE A 92 -9.00 3.97 -0.56
N VAL A 93 -9.51 5.10 -0.05
CA VAL A 93 -9.05 6.42 -0.47
C VAL A 93 -7.59 6.67 -0.10
N SER A 94 -7.17 6.25 1.10
CA SER A 94 -5.77 6.34 1.51
C SER A 94 -4.87 5.49 0.63
N ALA A 95 -5.29 4.27 0.26
CA ALA A 95 -4.54 3.39 -0.65
C ALA A 95 -4.39 3.99 -2.05
N ILE A 96 -5.40 4.70 -2.57
CA ILE A 96 -5.31 5.40 -3.87
C ILE A 96 -4.28 6.54 -3.81
N PHE A 97 -4.09 7.17 -2.65
CA PHE A 97 -3.29 8.39 -2.53
C PHE A 97 -1.98 8.23 -1.76
N HIS A 98 -1.67 7.05 -1.20
CA HIS A 98 -0.53 6.84 -0.29
C HIS A 98 0.81 7.25 -0.88
N ASP A 99 0.95 7.12 -2.20
CA ASP A 99 2.14 7.43 -2.98
C ASP A 99 1.93 8.60 -3.97
N PHE A 100 0.89 9.42 -3.76
CA PHE A 100 0.58 10.54 -4.66
C PHE A 100 1.64 11.65 -4.58
N GLU A 101 2.73 11.47 -5.32
CA GLU A 101 3.79 12.44 -5.54
C GLU A 101 4.05 12.56 -7.05
N PRO A 102 3.24 13.36 -7.78
CA PRO A 102 3.32 13.42 -9.25
C PRO A 102 4.64 14.01 -9.76
N ASP A 103 5.36 14.77 -8.94
CA ASP A 103 6.66 15.33 -9.29
C ASP A 103 7.82 14.32 -9.21
N LYS A 104 7.64 13.18 -8.51
CA LYS A 104 8.67 12.15 -8.29
C LYS A 104 10.07 12.73 -8.10
N ILE A 105 10.20 13.61 -7.12
CA ILE A 105 11.48 14.26 -6.80
C ILE A 105 12.52 13.19 -6.42
N ILE A 106 12.05 12.11 -5.79
CA ILE A 106 12.77 10.90 -5.45
C ILE A 106 11.92 9.67 -5.80
N ASP A 107 12.55 8.52 -6.07
CA ASP A 107 11.86 7.29 -6.53
C ASP A 107 10.84 6.78 -5.48
N LYS A 108 11.28 6.68 -4.22
CA LYS A 108 10.41 6.46 -3.06
C LYS A 108 9.84 7.80 -2.57
N PRO A 109 8.53 8.05 -2.67
CA PRO A 109 7.92 9.26 -2.12
C PRO A 109 8.14 9.38 -0.62
N SER A 110 8.26 10.61 -0.12
CA SER A 110 8.16 10.85 1.31
C SER A 110 6.72 11.18 1.68
N GLU A 111 6.26 10.73 2.84
CA GLU A 111 4.91 10.98 3.31
C GLU A 111 4.64 12.49 3.43
N ASP A 112 5.65 13.28 3.82
CA ASP A 112 5.60 14.75 3.83
C ASP A 112 5.30 15.34 2.44
N ASN A 113 5.96 14.83 1.39
CA ASN A 113 5.73 15.29 0.02
C ASN A 113 4.37 14.86 -0.49
N VAL A 114 3.94 13.63 -0.20
CA VAL A 114 2.61 13.13 -0.55
C VAL A 114 1.56 14.05 0.07
N LEU A 115 1.63 14.30 1.38
CA LEU A 115 0.69 15.18 2.07
C LEU A 115 0.68 16.59 1.48
N LYS A 116 1.85 17.16 1.17
CA LYS A 116 1.94 18.48 0.54
C LYS A 116 1.21 18.51 -0.81
N ASN A 117 1.38 17.49 -1.65
CA ASN A 117 0.69 17.40 -2.93
C ASN A 117 -0.82 17.26 -2.76
N LEU A 118 -1.27 16.40 -1.83
CA LEU A 118 -2.70 16.22 -1.55
C LEU A 118 -3.36 17.52 -1.05
N VAL A 119 -2.69 18.27 -0.18
CA VAL A 119 -3.21 19.54 0.37
C VAL A 119 -3.29 20.64 -0.69
N LEU A 120 -2.33 20.69 -1.61
CA LEU A 120 -2.28 21.71 -2.66
C LEU A 120 -3.25 21.42 -3.81
N ASP A 121 -3.53 20.15 -4.11
CA ASP A 121 -4.40 19.75 -5.21
C ASP A 121 -5.90 20.00 -4.87
N ALA A 122 -6.49 20.99 -5.53
CA ALA A 122 -7.90 21.33 -5.35
C ALA A 122 -8.85 20.20 -5.78
N LYS A 123 -8.53 19.46 -6.86
CA LYS A 123 -9.39 18.39 -7.37
C LYS A 123 -9.45 17.23 -6.39
N ILE A 124 -8.32 16.89 -5.76
CA ILE A 124 -8.28 15.86 -4.72
C ILE A 124 -9.15 16.25 -3.53
N LYS A 125 -9.02 17.49 -3.04
CA LYS A 125 -9.86 18.01 -1.94
C LYS A 125 -11.35 17.98 -2.27
N ASP A 126 -11.70 18.37 -3.49
CA ASP A 126 -13.09 18.32 -3.96
C ASP A 126 -13.60 16.87 -3.99
N MET A 127 -12.84 15.92 -4.54
CA MET A 127 -13.23 14.51 -4.56
C MET A 127 -13.37 13.91 -3.16
N ILE A 128 -12.46 14.25 -2.22
CA ILE A 128 -12.54 13.76 -0.82
C ILE A 128 -13.79 14.33 -0.14
N THR A 129 -14.11 15.60 -0.39
CA THR A 129 -15.33 16.25 0.10
C THR A 129 -16.58 15.60 -0.51
N GLU A 130 -16.61 15.33 -1.81
CA GLU A 130 -17.69 14.58 -2.49
C GLU A 130 -17.88 13.20 -1.86
N SER A 131 -16.78 12.53 -1.49
CA SER A 131 -16.84 11.23 -0.81
C SER A 131 -17.23 11.31 0.66
N LYS A 132 -17.44 12.50 1.27
CA LYS A 132 -17.78 12.68 2.70
C LYS A 132 -16.81 11.94 3.64
N ILE A 133 -15.53 12.00 3.33
CA ILE A 133 -14.44 11.41 4.11
C ILE A 133 -13.68 12.56 4.77
N ASP A 134 -13.34 12.39 6.04
CA ASP A 134 -12.50 13.36 6.73
C ASP A 134 -11.07 13.32 6.18
N PHE A 135 -10.64 14.43 5.57
CA PHE A 135 -9.33 14.52 4.94
C PHE A 135 -8.19 14.41 5.96
N GLU A 136 -8.38 14.84 7.20
CA GLU A 136 -7.37 14.71 8.26
C GLU A 136 -7.07 13.24 8.56
N ILE A 137 -8.10 12.38 8.51
CA ILE A 137 -7.92 10.93 8.73
C ILE A 137 -7.18 10.27 7.58
N ILE A 138 -7.41 10.70 6.33
CA ILE A 138 -6.62 10.24 5.18
C ILE A 138 -5.14 10.56 5.39
N LYS A 139 -4.82 11.77 5.87
CA LYS A 139 -3.44 12.14 6.19
C LYS A 139 -2.86 11.26 7.31
N VAL A 140 -3.64 10.92 8.34
CA VAL A 140 -3.21 10.00 9.41
C VAL A 140 -2.83 8.62 8.86
N LEU A 141 -3.70 8.04 8.01
CA LEU A 141 -3.46 6.72 7.44
C LEU A 141 -2.20 6.69 6.59
N ILE A 142 -1.98 7.71 5.74
CA ILE A 142 -0.78 7.85 4.91
C ILE A 142 0.46 8.09 5.78
N LEU A 143 0.42 8.99 6.76
CA LEU A 143 1.56 9.19 7.67
C LEU A 143 1.96 7.89 8.37
N ARG A 144 0.98 7.05 8.71
CA ARG A 144 1.23 5.78 9.38
C ARG A 144 1.79 4.69 8.46
N THR A 145 1.82 4.87 7.14
CA THR A 145 2.52 3.94 6.21
C THR A 145 4.03 4.10 6.25
N THR A 146 4.55 5.19 6.82
CA THR A 146 5.99 5.43 7.00
C THR A 146 6.73 4.20 7.47
N TYR A 147 7.71 3.77 6.67
CA TYR A 147 8.55 2.61 6.95
C TYR A 147 10.06 2.95 6.87
N PRO A 148 10.86 2.59 7.89
CA PRO A 148 10.46 1.90 9.13
C PRO A 148 9.67 2.81 10.09
N TRP A 149 8.70 2.25 10.82
CA TRP A 149 7.94 2.94 11.88
C TRP A 149 8.71 2.90 13.21
N SER A 150 9.91 3.47 13.23
CA SER A 150 10.79 3.49 14.41
C SER A 150 11.71 4.71 14.42
N GLY A 151 12.29 5.05 15.57
CA GLY A 151 13.21 6.19 15.71
C GLY A 151 12.62 7.52 15.23
N LYS A 152 13.43 8.32 14.53
CA LYS A 152 13.08 9.70 14.13
C LYS A 152 11.90 9.78 13.16
N SER A 153 11.73 8.79 12.27
CA SER A 153 10.59 8.76 11.33
C SER A 153 9.28 8.59 12.09
N LYS A 154 9.23 7.67 13.05
CA LYS A 154 8.08 7.49 13.96
C LYS A 154 7.80 8.76 14.76
N GLU A 155 8.80 9.35 15.42
CA GLU A 155 8.61 10.57 16.22
C GLU A 155 8.06 11.74 15.38
N THR A 156 8.49 11.85 14.13
CA THR A 156 8.03 12.89 13.20
C THR A 156 6.59 12.59 12.74
N GLY A 157 6.33 11.35 12.34
CA GLY A 157 4.99 10.89 11.95
C GLY A 157 3.97 11.09 13.06
N GLU A 158 4.27 10.69 14.30
CA GLU A 158 3.39 10.85 15.47
C GLU A 158 3.06 12.32 15.74
N LYS A 159 4.02 13.25 15.58
CA LYS A 159 3.76 14.69 15.73
C LYS A 159 2.77 15.22 14.69
N TYR A 160 2.88 14.78 13.42
CA TYR A 160 1.95 15.19 12.38
C TYR A 160 0.59 14.52 12.51
N ILE A 161 0.55 13.24 12.88
CA ILE A 161 -0.67 12.50 13.18
C ILE A 161 -1.45 13.18 14.29
N GLN A 162 -0.78 13.60 15.37
CA GLN A 162 -1.43 14.28 16.49
C GLN A 162 -2.12 15.58 16.05
N LYS A 163 -1.48 16.37 15.18
CA LYS A 163 -2.10 17.59 14.62
C LYS A 163 -3.34 17.28 13.78
N CYS A 164 -3.30 16.19 12.99
CA CYS A 164 -4.45 15.75 12.22
C CYS A 164 -5.59 15.32 13.16
N PHE A 165 -5.26 14.59 14.24
CA PHE A 165 -6.27 14.18 15.21
C PHE A 165 -6.94 15.34 15.94
N GLU A 166 -6.19 16.40 16.24
CA GLU A 166 -6.72 17.64 16.80
C GLU A 166 -7.55 18.45 15.79
N SER A 167 -7.32 18.25 14.49
CA SER A 167 -8.01 18.98 13.42
C SER A 167 -9.32 18.31 12.98
N SER A 168 -9.41 16.97 13.09
CA SER A 168 -10.61 16.20 12.77
C SER A 168 -11.67 16.26 13.89
N GLU A 169 -12.94 16.47 13.52
CA GLU A 169 -14.06 16.41 14.46
C GLU A 169 -14.33 14.99 14.98
N ILE A 170 -13.94 13.96 14.23
CA ILE A 170 -14.16 12.54 14.59
C ILE A 170 -13.19 12.10 15.69
N THR A 171 -11.95 12.58 15.65
CA THR A 171 -10.88 12.13 16.54
C THR A 171 -10.51 13.13 17.63
N ARG A 172 -10.88 14.42 17.49
CA ARG A 172 -10.60 15.44 18.49
C ARG A 172 -11.23 15.03 19.82
N ASN A 173 -10.41 14.97 20.87
CA ASN A 173 -10.81 14.54 22.22
C ASN A 173 -11.42 13.12 22.27
N ASN A 174 -11.11 12.27 21.29
CA ASN A 174 -11.60 10.89 21.24
C ASN A 174 -10.44 9.88 21.09
N PRO A 175 -9.78 9.50 22.21
CA PRO A 175 -8.64 8.59 22.19
C PRO A 175 -8.94 7.22 21.56
N GLU A 176 -10.17 6.71 21.72
CA GLU A 176 -10.58 5.42 21.13
C GLU A 176 -10.55 5.49 19.60
N LYS A 177 -11.09 6.58 19.02
CA LYS A 177 -11.01 6.80 17.56
C LYS A 177 -9.58 7.04 17.09
N GLN A 178 -8.75 7.75 17.86
CA GLN A 178 -7.34 7.94 17.53
C GLN A 178 -6.59 6.61 17.46
N GLU A 179 -6.76 5.74 18.47
CA GLU A 179 -6.16 4.40 18.49
C GLU A 179 -6.65 3.55 17.31
N HIS A 180 -7.95 3.61 17.00
CA HIS A 180 -8.53 2.88 15.88
C HIS A 180 -7.95 3.32 14.52
N PHE A 181 -7.81 4.62 14.26
CA PHE A 181 -7.22 5.09 12.99
C PHE A 181 -5.71 4.86 12.91
N LEU A 182 -4.99 4.86 14.04
CA LEU A 182 -3.60 4.39 14.09
C LEU A 182 -3.51 2.90 13.72
N TRP A 183 -4.44 2.09 14.21
CA TRP A 183 -4.52 0.67 13.86
C TRP A 183 -4.85 0.45 12.38
N LEU A 184 -5.78 1.23 11.81
CA LEU A 184 -6.08 1.20 10.36
C LEU A 184 -4.88 1.63 9.50
N GLY A 185 -4.15 2.67 9.92
CA GLY A 185 -2.92 3.07 9.24
C GLY A 185 -1.84 1.99 9.29
N TRP A 186 -1.74 1.24 10.40
CA TRP A 186 -0.83 0.09 10.49
C TRP A 186 -1.26 -1.04 9.56
N LEU A 187 -2.57 -1.32 9.46
CA LEU A 187 -3.11 -2.28 8.50
C LEU A 187 -2.74 -1.88 7.06
N LEU A 188 -2.95 -0.61 6.68
CA LEU A 188 -2.58 -0.10 5.36
C LEU A 188 -1.08 -0.23 5.09
N SER A 189 -0.22 0.11 6.07
CA SER A 189 1.24 -0.04 5.97
C SER A 189 1.68 -1.49 5.67
N ILE A 190 0.97 -2.47 6.22
CA ILE A 190 1.27 -3.89 6.00
C ILE A 190 0.76 -4.33 4.62
N ILE A 191 -0.43 -3.88 4.20
CA ILE A 191 -0.96 -4.15 2.86
C ILE A 191 0.00 -3.60 1.80
N ASP A 192 0.40 -2.34 1.93
CA ASP A 192 1.36 -1.66 1.05
C ASP A 192 2.66 -2.46 0.86
N ARG A 193 3.24 -2.90 1.98
CA ARG A 193 4.51 -3.64 2.00
C ARG A 193 4.43 -5.10 1.54
N MET A 194 3.26 -5.72 1.64
CA MET A 194 3.10 -7.17 1.40
C MET A 194 2.44 -7.51 0.08
N ILE A 195 1.47 -6.72 -0.38
CA ILE A 195 0.53 -7.20 -1.41
C ILE A 195 1.23 -7.55 -2.73
N SER A 196 2.20 -6.75 -3.17
CA SER A 196 2.96 -6.99 -4.40
C SER A 196 3.67 -8.35 -4.39
N TYR A 197 4.15 -8.77 -3.22
CA TYR A 197 4.82 -10.08 -3.00
C TYR A 197 3.85 -11.26 -2.89
N THR A 198 2.53 -11.01 -2.84
CA THR A 198 1.50 -12.06 -2.82
C THR A 198 0.92 -12.33 -4.22
N LEU A 199 1.11 -11.40 -5.16
CA LEU A 199 0.45 -11.39 -6.49
C LEU A 199 1.18 -12.21 -7.56
N GLY A 200 2.26 -12.91 -7.22
CA GLY A 200 2.97 -13.75 -8.18
C GLY A 200 4.03 -14.63 -7.54
N ASP A 201 4.68 -15.40 -8.40
CA ASP A 201 5.75 -16.32 -8.04
C ASP A 201 7.05 -15.59 -7.67
N PHE A 202 8.11 -16.39 -7.48
CA PHE A 202 9.40 -15.86 -7.09
C PHE A 202 10.06 -14.96 -8.15
N SER A 203 9.71 -15.12 -9.43
CA SER A 203 10.20 -14.24 -10.49
C SER A 203 9.65 -12.83 -10.29
N LYS A 204 8.33 -12.70 -10.05
CA LYS A 204 7.71 -11.42 -9.71
C LYS A 204 8.28 -10.86 -8.41
N ALA A 205 8.38 -11.67 -7.36
CA ALA A 205 8.94 -11.23 -6.08
C ALA A 205 10.37 -10.70 -6.19
N MET A 206 11.23 -11.37 -6.97
CA MET A 206 12.59 -10.92 -7.24
C MET A 206 12.62 -9.60 -8.05
N HIS A 207 11.71 -9.44 -9.01
CA HIS A 207 11.57 -8.19 -9.76
C HIS A 207 11.16 -7.02 -8.83
N ILE A 208 10.15 -7.24 -7.97
CA ILE A 208 9.73 -6.26 -6.96
C ILE A 208 10.89 -5.90 -6.01
N ALA A 209 11.65 -6.90 -5.54
CA ALA A 209 12.80 -6.66 -4.67
C ALA A 209 13.90 -5.83 -5.35
N LYS A 210 14.14 -6.04 -6.65
CA LYS A 210 15.09 -5.23 -7.44
C LYS A 210 14.63 -3.78 -7.59
N MET A 211 13.34 -3.55 -7.87
CA MET A 211 12.79 -2.20 -7.96
C MET A 211 12.85 -1.48 -6.61
N ASN A 212 12.51 -2.17 -5.51
CA ASN A 212 12.65 -1.63 -4.16
C ASN A 212 14.12 -1.31 -3.81
N SER A 213 15.03 -2.21 -4.14
CA SER A 213 16.47 -2.00 -3.97
C SER A 213 16.95 -0.75 -4.73
N HIS A 214 16.44 -0.52 -5.94
CA HIS A 214 16.73 0.67 -6.73
C HIS A 214 16.20 1.94 -6.04
N ALA A 215 14.92 1.94 -5.66
CA ALA A 215 14.28 3.08 -5.00
C ALA A 215 14.94 3.47 -3.67
N LEU A 216 15.52 2.49 -2.96
CA LEU A 216 16.23 2.69 -1.70
C LEU A 216 17.75 2.88 -1.85
N GLY A 217 18.28 2.88 -3.08
CA GLY A 217 19.71 3.07 -3.35
C GLY A 217 20.61 1.96 -2.79
N TRP A 218 20.09 0.73 -2.66
CA TRP A 218 20.88 -0.40 -2.17
C TRP A 218 21.82 -0.94 -3.24
N HIS A 219 23.03 -1.30 -2.84
CA HIS A 219 23.96 -2.03 -3.72
C HIS A 219 23.37 -3.41 -4.08
N PRO A 220 23.49 -3.89 -5.34
CA PRO A 220 22.93 -5.20 -5.74
C PRO A 220 23.40 -6.38 -4.87
N GLU A 221 24.62 -6.33 -4.33
CA GLU A 221 25.19 -7.39 -3.47
C GLU A 221 24.47 -7.57 -2.14
N VAL A 222 23.75 -6.54 -1.65
CA VAL A 222 23.00 -6.64 -0.38
C VAL A 222 21.52 -6.90 -0.60
N LEU A 223 21.07 -7.03 -1.85
CA LEU A 223 19.65 -7.18 -2.20
C LEU A 223 19.01 -8.34 -1.43
N VAL A 224 19.57 -9.54 -1.53
CA VAL A 224 18.99 -10.74 -0.90
C VAL A 224 19.03 -10.63 0.63
N GLN A 225 20.16 -10.18 1.20
CA GLN A 225 20.28 -9.95 2.64
C GLN A 225 19.21 -8.98 3.16
N ARG A 226 19.05 -7.84 2.49
CA ARG A 226 18.08 -6.80 2.87
C ARG A 226 16.64 -7.27 2.66
N SER A 227 16.36 -8.01 1.58
CA SER A 227 15.05 -8.64 1.37
C SER A 227 14.72 -9.64 2.48
N VAL A 228 15.67 -10.47 2.93
CA VAL A 228 15.43 -11.37 4.07
C VAL A 228 15.16 -10.58 5.35
N THR A 229 15.92 -9.52 5.64
CA THR A 229 15.63 -8.64 6.78
C THR A 229 14.24 -8.01 6.70
N TYR A 230 13.83 -7.56 5.51
CA TYR A 230 12.50 -7.01 5.26
C TYR A 230 11.39 -8.03 5.53
N PHE A 231 11.52 -9.26 5.03
CA PHE A 231 10.54 -10.31 5.30
C PHE A 231 10.55 -10.78 6.76
N ASP A 232 11.71 -10.80 7.42
CA ASP A 232 11.82 -11.10 8.84
C ASP A 232 11.06 -10.07 9.68
N ASP A 233 11.14 -8.80 9.33
CA ASP A 233 10.39 -7.74 10.00
C ASP A 233 8.88 -7.96 9.87
N LEU A 234 8.39 -8.24 8.65
CA LEU A 234 6.98 -8.56 8.39
C LEU A 234 6.52 -9.84 9.12
N THR A 235 7.32 -10.90 9.12
CA THR A 235 6.91 -12.23 9.59
C THR A 235 7.20 -12.48 11.07
N LYS A 236 8.07 -11.68 11.70
CA LYS A 236 8.43 -11.82 13.12
C LYS A 236 7.99 -10.61 13.92
N ASN A 237 8.43 -9.42 13.55
CA ASN A 237 8.19 -8.20 14.34
C ASN A 237 6.76 -7.68 14.18
N GLU A 238 6.21 -7.78 12.97
CA GLU A 238 4.84 -7.35 12.64
C GLU A 238 3.89 -8.52 12.37
N PHE A 239 4.27 -9.72 12.84
CA PHE A 239 3.56 -10.98 12.62
C PHE A 239 2.04 -10.87 12.83
N LYS A 240 1.60 -10.18 13.89
CA LYS A 240 0.17 -10.05 14.22
C LYS A 240 -0.63 -9.43 13.06
N MET A 241 -0.16 -8.33 12.50
CA MET A 241 -0.87 -7.64 11.42
C MET A 241 -0.63 -8.32 10.07
N SER A 242 0.59 -8.78 9.81
CA SER A 242 0.92 -9.55 8.61
C SER A 242 0.07 -10.82 8.48
N ASN A 243 -0.10 -11.57 9.57
CA ASN A 243 -0.92 -12.77 9.58
C ASN A 243 -2.40 -12.44 9.36
N LEU A 244 -2.90 -11.35 9.97
CA LEU A 244 -4.27 -10.88 9.74
C LEU A 244 -4.52 -10.58 8.25
N VAL A 245 -3.59 -9.87 7.59
CA VAL A 245 -3.67 -9.61 6.15
C VAL A 245 -3.66 -10.91 5.35
N LEU A 246 -2.71 -11.82 5.61
CA LEU A 246 -2.60 -13.10 4.89
C LEU A 246 -3.83 -14.00 5.05
N GLU A 247 -4.47 -14.00 6.22
CA GLU A 247 -5.71 -14.76 6.46
C GLU A 247 -6.92 -14.21 5.69
N CYS A 248 -6.86 -12.95 5.27
CA CYS A 248 -7.90 -12.33 4.45
C CYS A 248 -7.70 -12.58 2.95
N LEU A 249 -6.50 -12.94 2.53
CA LEU A 249 -6.18 -13.14 1.11
C LEU A 249 -6.61 -14.53 0.63
N PRO A 250 -6.88 -14.69 -0.68
CA PRO A 250 -7.04 -16.01 -1.29
C PRO A 250 -5.87 -16.95 -1.00
N LYS A 251 -6.17 -18.25 -0.86
CA LYS A 251 -5.18 -19.29 -0.53
C LYS A 251 -3.91 -19.20 -1.39
N GLU A 252 -4.08 -19.03 -2.70
CA GLU A 252 -2.98 -18.93 -3.65
C GLU A 252 -2.05 -17.73 -3.38
N MET A 253 -2.61 -16.55 -3.07
CA MET A 253 -1.82 -15.36 -2.74
C MET A 253 -1.01 -15.53 -1.45
N LYS A 254 -1.59 -16.22 -0.46
CA LYS A 254 -0.89 -16.60 0.77
C LYS A 254 0.24 -17.59 0.48
N GLU A 255 -0.01 -18.61 -0.34
CA GLU A 255 1.01 -19.59 -0.74
C GLU A 255 2.16 -18.92 -1.52
N ASN A 256 1.85 -18.00 -2.44
CA ASN A 256 2.84 -17.19 -3.15
C ASN A 256 3.74 -16.44 -2.17
N PHE A 257 3.17 -15.70 -1.22
CA PHE A 257 3.95 -14.95 -0.24
C PHE A 257 4.89 -15.88 0.56
N MET A 258 4.37 -16.99 1.10
CA MET A 258 5.17 -17.92 1.89
C MET A 258 6.29 -18.57 1.07
N ASN A 259 6.01 -18.95 -0.18
CA ASN A 259 7.00 -19.49 -1.09
C ASN A 259 8.08 -18.46 -1.42
N ASN A 260 7.69 -17.19 -1.64
CA ASN A 260 8.62 -16.10 -1.92
C ASN A 260 9.57 -15.85 -0.75
N VAL A 261 9.05 -15.76 0.49
CA VAL A 261 9.86 -15.63 1.70
C VAL A 261 10.87 -16.78 1.83
N GLN A 262 10.42 -18.03 1.65
CA GLN A 262 11.29 -19.20 1.71
C GLN A 262 12.40 -19.18 0.64
N MET A 263 12.08 -18.73 -0.58
CA MET A 263 13.05 -18.66 -1.66
C MET A 263 14.12 -17.59 -1.41
N PHE A 264 13.76 -16.42 -0.86
CA PHE A 264 14.76 -15.43 -0.43
C PHE A 264 15.66 -15.97 0.69
N ALA A 265 15.11 -16.69 1.67
CA ALA A 265 15.91 -17.33 2.72
C ALA A 265 16.90 -18.35 2.14
N LYS A 266 16.46 -19.20 1.19
CA LYS A 266 17.33 -20.17 0.49
C LYS A 266 18.43 -19.47 -0.32
N LEU A 267 18.13 -18.35 -0.97
CA LEU A 267 19.16 -17.56 -1.65
C LEU A 267 20.18 -17.02 -0.66
N ARG A 268 19.74 -16.51 0.49
CA ARG A 268 20.64 -15.99 1.52
C ARG A 268 21.55 -17.07 2.09
N GLU A 269 21.03 -18.28 2.32
CA GLU A 269 21.85 -19.41 2.75
C GLU A 269 22.92 -19.78 1.72
N ARG A 270 22.63 -19.66 0.42
CA ARG A 270 23.62 -19.89 -0.64
C ARG A 270 24.69 -18.82 -0.66
N GLU A 271 24.33 -17.54 -0.49
CA GLU A 271 25.30 -16.45 -0.39
C GLU A 271 26.28 -16.67 0.77
N ILE A 272 25.78 -17.07 1.94
CA ILE A 272 26.61 -17.34 3.13
C ILE A 272 27.59 -18.50 2.90
N LYS A 273 27.22 -19.50 2.09
CA LYS A 273 28.09 -20.66 1.78
C LYS A 273 29.21 -20.35 0.79
N ILE A 274 29.08 -19.27 0.02
CA ILE A 274 30.04 -18.87 -1.03
C ILE A 274 31.00 -17.79 -0.49
N GLN A 275 30.66 -17.14 0.63
CA GLN A 275 31.51 -16.23 1.40
C GLN A 275 32.49 -17.00 2.30
#